data_AF-A0A2W0C357-F1
#
_entry.id   AF-A0A2W0C357-F1
#
_cell.length_a   1.000
_cell.length_b   1.000
_cell.length_c   1.000
_cell.angle_alpha   90.00
_cell.angle_beta   90.00
_cell.angle_gamma   90.00
#
_symmetry.space_group_name_H-M   'P 1'
#
loop_
_entity.id
_entity.type
_entity.pdbx_description
1 polymer ?
#
loop_
_entity_poly.entity_id
_entity_poly.type
_entity_poly.pdbx_seq_one_letter_code
_entity_poly.pdbx_strand_id
1 'polypeptide(L)'
;MSMWRCKMALRSWFRLFLPALGLLSAIPANSRPSSQAASTPGPTQLIARYRGLLPCADCSGIDTELALYAKSPNEIENTRYVLKRTYLKGKGPGKSFAESGTWLLMRGTPDNPDATVYQVKDNKTGELTNFLKVGANQIEPLDKDQRRIESKLNYKLTRVGASSLANPAAQNCVDKGGKVDIREGKNGQYGVCVFPNGKECDEWALYKAQCSPRK
;
A
#
# COMPACT_ATOMS: atom_id res chain seq x y z
N MET A 1 9.25 -25.45 56.31
CA MET A 1 10.55 -26.14 56.32
C MET A 1 11.15 -26.15 54.93
N SER A 2 12.47 -25.89 54.85
CA SER A 2 13.45 -26.17 53.78
C SER A 2 13.13 -25.66 52.35
N MET A 3 13.58 -24.48 51.92
CA MET A 3 14.97 -24.09 51.58
C MET A 3 15.76 -25.14 50.80
N TRP A 4 16.09 -24.84 49.53
CA TRP A 4 17.47 -25.01 49.06
C TRP A 4 17.85 -23.95 48.01
N ARG A 5 18.85 -23.17 48.40
CA ARG A 5 19.55 -22.13 47.64
C ARG A 5 20.77 -22.79 47.03
N CYS A 6 21.01 -22.63 45.72
CA CYS A 6 22.32 -22.95 45.17
C CYS A 6 23.24 -21.73 45.31
N LYS A 7 24.40 -21.96 45.94
CA LYS A 7 25.37 -20.96 46.37
C LYS A 7 26.24 -20.44 45.23
N MET A 8 26.71 -19.21 45.44
CA MET A 8 27.81 -18.51 44.79
C MET A 8 29.06 -19.38 44.54
N ALA A 9 29.75 -19.09 43.44
CA ALA A 9 31.20 -19.26 43.34
C ALA A 9 31.81 -17.95 42.79
N LEU A 10 32.34 -17.17 43.72
CA LEU A 10 33.18 -16.01 43.49
C LEU A 10 34.59 -16.51 43.14
N ARG A 11 35.19 -16.06 42.03
CA ARG A 11 36.64 -16.22 41.82
C ARG A 11 37.24 -14.91 41.33
N SER A 12 37.77 -14.19 42.32
CA SER A 12 38.70 -13.08 42.16
C SER A 12 40.07 -13.64 41.79
N TRP A 13 40.66 -13.14 40.70
CA TRP A 13 42.11 -13.22 40.49
C TRP A 13 42.66 -11.82 40.29
N PHE A 14 43.65 -11.51 41.12
CA PHE A 14 44.32 -10.24 41.25
C PHE A 14 45.71 -10.36 40.61
N ARG A 15 46.16 -9.25 40.00
CA ARG A 15 47.55 -8.85 39.67
C ARG A 15 48.18 -9.44 38.40
N LEU A 16 48.55 -8.56 37.47
CA LEU A 16 49.86 -7.90 37.48
C LEU A 16 49.88 -6.73 36.47
N PHE A 17 50.36 -5.58 36.95
CA PHE A 17 50.71 -4.40 36.17
C PHE A 17 52.04 -4.65 35.46
N LEU A 18 52.11 -4.34 34.15
CA LEU A 18 53.37 -4.07 33.44
C LEU A 18 53.20 -2.74 32.68
N PRO A 19 54.05 -1.72 32.91
CA PRO A 19 54.10 -0.54 32.07
C PRO A 19 55.08 -0.80 30.91
N ALA A 20 54.59 -0.71 29.67
CA ALA A 20 55.45 -0.61 28.50
C ALA A 20 55.38 0.81 27.95
N LEU A 21 56.46 1.55 28.17
CA LEU A 21 56.73 2.83 27.54
C LEU A 21 56.91 2.65 26.02
N GLY A 22 56.30 3.56 25.27
CA GLY A 22 56.95 4.19 24.11
C GLY A 22 56.74 3.52 22.76
N LEU A 23 55.92 4.18 21.93
CA LEU A 23 56.32 4.67 20.60
C LEU A 23 55.25 5.68 20.15
N LEU A 24 55.61 6.97 20.21
CA LEU A 24 54.84 8.04 19.59
C LEU A 24 54.87 7.85 18.07
N SER A 25 53.81 7.24 17.53
CA SER A 25 53.53 7.31 16.09
C SER A 25 52.63 8.52 15.85
N ALA A 26 53.23 9.64 15.45
CA ALA A 26 52.48 10.76 14.89
C ALA A 26 52.00 10.38 13.47
N ILE A 27 50.86 9.70 13.40
CA ILE A 27 50.11 9.52 12.15
C ILE A 27 49.15 10.71 12.05
N PRO A 28 49.14 11.45 10.93
CA PRO A 28 48.30 12.63 10.77
C PRO A 28 46.82 12.26 10.94
N ALA A 29 46.14 12.97 11.84
CA ALA A 29 44.69 12.90 11.97
C ALA A 29 44.08 13.53 10.72
N ASN A 30 43.79 12.71 9.71
CA ASN A 30 42.97 13.12 8.58
C ASN A 30 42.06 11.99 8.11
N SER A 31 41.32 11.38 9.03
CA SER A 31 40.08 10.68 8.70
C SER A 31 38.92 11.65 8.92
N ARG A 32 38.65 12.48 7.90
CA ARG A 32 37.34 13.12 7.77
C ARG A 32 36.31 12.00 7.81
N PRO A 33 35.30 12.02 8.70
CA PRO A 33 34.13 11.20 8.48
C PRO A 33 33.60 11.63 7.11
N SER A 34 33.58 10.69 6.17
CA SER A 34 32.85 10.83 4.92
C SER A 34 31.43 11.22 5.31
N SER A 35 31.08 12.49 5.09
CA SER A 35 29.71 12.96 5.14
C SER A 35 28.88 11.98 4.32
N GLN A 36 28.11 11.14 5.00
CA GLN A 36 26.99 10.47 4.39
C GLN A 36 26.09 11.61 3.95
N ALA A 37 26.14 11.93 2.66
CA ALA A 37 25.18 12.80 2.03
C ALA A 37 23.81 12.23 2.40
N ALA A 38 23.05 12.99 3.20
CA ALA A 38 21.65 12.70 3.41
C ALA A 38 21.02 12.64 2.02
N SER A 39 20.70 11.42 1.56
CA SER A 39 19.99 11.23 0.30
C SER A 39 18.71 12.04 0.40
N THR A 40 18.60 13.11 -0.39
CA THR A 40 17.35 13.86 -0.52
C THR A 40 16.25 12.85 -0.82
N PRO A 41 15.18 12.77 -0.01
CA PRO A 41 14.06 11.87 -0.30
C PRO A 41 13.59 12.13 -1.72
N GLY A 42 13.67 11.10 -2.58
CA GLY A 42 13.21 11.19 -3.96
C GLY A 42 11.73 11.58 -4.03
N PRO A 43 11.25 12.10 -5.17
CA PRO A 43 9.85 12.49 -5.32
C PRO A 43 8.92 11.29 -5.08
N THR A 44 7.90 11.48 -4.25
CA THR A 44 6.89 10.46 -3.99
C THR A 44 5.87 10.39 -5.12
N GLN A 45 5.60 9.18 -5.59
CA GLN A 45 4.71 8.88 -6.71
C GLN A 45 3.37 8.37 -6.20
N LEU A 46 2.28 8.70 -6.91
CA LEU A 46 0.97 8.12 -6.64
C LEU A 46 0.97 6.64 -7.05
N ILE A 47 0.99 5.74 -6.07
CA ILE A 47 1.01 4.29 -6.33
C ILE A 47 -0.39 3.69 -6.42
N ALA A 48 -1.37 4.29 -5.74
CA ALA A 48 -2.76 3.86 -5.81
C ALA A 48 -3.70 4.99 -5.39
N ARG A 49 -4.87 5.04 -6.02
CA ARG A 49 -6.01 5.85 -5.58
C ARG A 49 -7.21 4.94 -5.49
N TYR A 50 -8.00 5.02 -4.43
CA TYR A 50 -9.24 4.26 -4.24
C TYR A 50 -10.37 5.24 -3.96
N ARG A 51 -11.56 4.96 -4.50
CA ARG A 51 -12.75 5.79 -4.26
C ARG A 51 -14.00 4.93 -4.16
N GLY A 52 -14.96 5.39 -3.37
CA GLY A 52 -16.27 4.77 -3.21
C GLY A 52 -17.19 5.61 -2.35
N LEU A 53 -18.49 5.29 -2.40
CA LEU A 53 -19.49 5.90 -1.53
C LEU A 53 -19.71 4.97 -0.33
N LEU A 54 -19.23 5.38 0.84
CA LEU A 54 -19.38 4.60 2.07
C LEU A 54 -20.71 4.92 2.79
N PRO A 55 -21.28 3.97 3.54
CA PRO A 55 -22.49 4.20 4.32
C PRO A 55 -22.29 5.26 5.40
N CYS A 56 -23.36 5.99 5.69
CA CYS A 56 -23.39 7.09 6.65
C CYS A 56 -24.63 6.97 7.53
N ALA A 57 -24.51 7.25 8.82
CA ALA A 57 -25.62 7.09 9.76
C ALA A 57 -26.69 8.18 9.61
N ASP A 58 -26.28 9.41 9.30
CA ASP A 58 -27.10 10.62 9.33
C ASP A 58 -26.98 11.47 8.05
N CYS A 59 -26.45 10.86 6.99
CA CYS A 59 -26.26 11.49 5.69
C CYS A 59 -26.47 10.47 4.56
N SER A 60 -26.61 10.92 3.31
CA SER A 60 -26.90 10.00 2.19
C SER A 60 -25.71 9.13 1.79
N GLY A 61 -24.53 9.36 2.37
CA GLY A 61 -23.31 8.61 2.13
C GLY A 61 -22.07 9.50 2.24
N ILE A 62 -20.90 8.87 2.36
CA ILE A 62 -19.61 9.55 2.44
C ILE A 62 -18.81 9.22 1.18
N ASP A 63 -18.69 10.19 0.27
CA ASP A 63 -17.79 10.06 -0.89
C ASP A 63 -16.35 10.10 -0.36
N THR A 64 -15.71 8.94 -0.38
CA THR A 64 -14.43 8.67 0.26
C THR A 64 -13.39 8.36 -0.78
N GLU A 65 -12.26 9.06 -0.71
CA GLU A 65 -11.15 8.91 -1.64
C GLU A 65 -9.82 8.80 -0.89
N LEU A 66 -9.11 7.68 -1.06
CA LEU A 66 -7.79 7.42 -0.49
C LEU A 66 -6.74 7.44 -1.60
N ALA A 67 -5.75 8.32 -1.50
CA ALA A 67 -4.57 8.34 -2.37
C ALA A 67 -3.33 7.93 -1.57
N LEU A 68 -2.61 6.93 -2.05
CA LEU A 68 -1.38 6.40 -1.47
C LEU A 68 -0.19 6.76 -2.35
N TYR A 69 0.84 7.33 -1.72
CA TYR A 69 2.08 7.73 -2.36
C TYR A 69 3.27 7.00 -1.73
N ALA A 70 4.25 6.60 -2.54
CA ALA A 70 5.52 6.02 -2.10
C ALA A 70 6.63 6.37 -3.10
N LYS A 71 7.87 6.01 -2.82
CA LYS A 71 8.98 6.14 -3.77
C LYS A 71 8.71 5.42 -5.10
N SER A 72 8.25 4.16 -5.05
CA SER A 72 7.75 3.43 -6.22
C SER A 72 6.77 2.32 -5.79
N PRO A 73 6.06 1.65 -6.73
CA PRO A 73 5.20 0.51 -6.40
C PRO A 73 5.93 -0.67 -5.75
N ASN A 74 7.24 -0.82 -6.00
CA ASN A 74 8.08 -1.90 -5.45
C ASN A 74 8.91 -1.45 -4.25
N GLU A 75 8.88 -0.16 -3.93
CA GLU A 75 9.73 0.45 -2.90
C GLU A 75 8.87 1.38 -2.04
N ILE A 76 8.32 0.80 -0.96
CA ILE A 76 7.37 1.45 -0.05
C ILE A 76 8.12 2.31 0.97
N GLU A 77 8.83 3.31 0.46
CA GLU A 77 9.58 4.31 1.24
C GLU A 77 8.97 5.71 1.04
N ASN A 78 9.27 6.63 1.96
CA ASN A 78 8.78 8.02 1.93
C ASN A 78 7.25 8.09 1.78
N THR A 79 6.54 7.19 2.45
CA THR A 79 5.10 7.00 2.27
C THR A 79 4.31 8.23 2.68
N ARG A 80 3.36 8.64 1.85
CA ARG A 80 2.38 9.67 2.18
C ARG A 80 0.99 9.21 1.76
N TYR A 81 -0.04 9.57 2.52
CA TYR A 81 -1.42 9.42 2.07
C TYR A 81 -2.18 10.74 2.12
N VAL A 82 -3.28 10.78 1.36
CA VAL A 82 -4.34 11.77 1.50
C VAL A 82 -5.66 11.02 1.51
N LEU A 83 -6.47 11.23 2.54
CA LEU A 83 -7.83 10.69 2.63
C LEU A 83 -8.83 11.83 2.67
N LYS A 84 -9.68 11.88 1.65
CA LYS A 84 -10.75 12.88 1.53
C LYS A 84 -12.09 12.21 1.81
N ARG A 85 -12.90 12.81 2.66
CA ARG A 85 -14.27 12.39 2.97
C ARG A 85 -15.22 13.56 2.74
N THR A 86 -16.22 13.35 1.88
CA THR A 86 -17.27 14.34 1.62
C THR A 86 -18.61 13.76 2.06
N TYR A 87 -19.20 14.34 3.10
CA TYR A 87 -20.49 13.92 3.63
C TYR A 87 -21.60 14.48 2.74
N LEU A 88 -22.34 13.60 2.06
CA LEU A 88 -23.39 13.97 1.11
C LEU A 88 -24.73 14.16 1.83
N LYS A 89 -25.52 15.16 1.41
CA LYS A 89 -26.91 15.45 1.84
C LYS A 89 -27.25 14.99 3.27
N GLY A 90 -26.99 15.86 4.25
CA GLY A 90 -27.31 15.70 5.68
C GLY A 90 -27.62 17.04 6.34
N LYS A 91 -27.57 17.14 7.68
CA LYS A 91 -27.74 18.43 8.39
C LYS A 91 -26.51 19.34 8.20
N GLY A 92 -26.49 20.10 7.11
CA GLY A 92 -25.49 21.14 6.81
C GLY A 92 -24.97 21.10 5.37
N PRO A 93 -24.23 22.13 4.90
CA PRO A 93 -23.60 22.11 3.58
C PRO A 93 -22.61 20.93 3.53
N GLY A 94 -22.53 20.23 2.41
CA GLY A 94 -21.65 19.07 2.25
C GLY A 94 -20.23 19.39 2.70
N LYS A 95 -19.85 18.89 3.88
CA LYS A 95 -18.55 19.19 4.47
C LYS A 95 -17.54 18.19 3.91
N SER A 96 -16.53 18.73 3.23
CA SER A 96 -15.37 17.96 2.81
C SER A 96 -14.28 18.10 3.87
N PHE A 97 -13.76 16.97 4.32
CA PHE A 97 -12.59 16.91 5.18
C PHE A 97 -11.50 16.16 4.45
N ALA A 98 -10.27 16.64 4.59
CA ALA A 98 -9.09 15.98 4.07
C ALA A 98 -8.08 15.83 5.21
N GLU A 99 -7.63 14.61 5.39
CA GLU A 99 -6.58 14.24 6.32
C GLU A 99 -5.37 13.71 5.55
N SER A 100 -4.19 13.78 6.16
CA SER A 100 -2.97 13.36 5.49
C SER A 100 -1.90 12.98 6.49
N GLY A 101 -1.11 11.99 6.13
CA GLY A 101 0.02 11.57 6.93
C GLY A 101 0.81 10.47 6.26
N THR A 102 1.27 9.50 7.05
CA THR A 102 2.07 8.36 6.58
C THR A 102 1.23 7.09 6.52
N TRP A 103 1.68 6.09 5.78
CA TRP A 103 1.00 4.81 5.72
C TRP A 103 2.02 3.68 5.65
N LEU A 104 1.61 2.48 6.06
CA LEU A 104 2.44 1.29 6.02
C LEU A 104 1.62 0.08 5.57
N LEU A 105 2.32 -0.95 5.09
CA LEU A 105 1.74 -2.26 4.81
C LEU A 105 1.87 -3.13 6.05
N MET A 106 0.73 -3.62 6.53
CA MET A 106 0.67 -4.68 7.53
C MET A 106 0.29 -6.00 6.89
N ARG A 107 0.75 -7.08 7.51
CA ARG A 107 0.33 -8.44 7.21
C ARG A 107 -0.58 -8.92 8.34
N GLY A 108 -1.69 -9.53 7.96
CA GLY A 108 -2.64 -10.18 8.85
C GLY A 108 -3.79 -9.29 9.32
N THR A 109 -4.90 -9.94 9.59
CA THR A 109 -6.00 -9.51 10.46
C THR A 109 -6.24 -10.64 11.48
N PRO A 110 -7.02 -10.41 12.56
CA PRO A 110 -7.38 -11.48 13.49
C PRO A 110 -8.00 -12.72 12.81
N ASP A 111 -8.72 -12.52 11.71
CA ASP A 111 -9.42 -13.58 10.99
C ASP A 111 -8.59 -14.20 9.85
N ASN A 112 -7.58 -13.49 9.35
CA ASN A 112 -6.75 -13.94 8.23
C ASN A 112 -5.30 -13.46 8.40
N PRO A 113 -4.35 -14.32 8.83
CA PRO A 113 -2.97 -13.94 9.08
C PRO A 113 -2.19 -13.56 7.81
N ASP A 114 -2.70 -13.87 6.62
CA ASP A 114 -2.06 -13.56 5.34
C ASP A 114 -2.68 -12.35 4.63
N ALA A 115 -3.68 -11.71 5.24
CA ALA A 115 -4.29 -10.50 4.72
C ALA A 115 -3.25 -9.38 4.53
N THR A 116 -3.45 -8.53 3.53
CA THR A 116 -2.68 -7.30 3.38
C THR A 116 -3.54 -6.13 3.83
N VAL A 117 -3.01 -5.31 4.73
CA VAL A 117 -3.71 -4.15 5.31
C VAL A 117 -2.89 -2.89 5.07
N TYR A 118 -3.52 -1.86 4.51
CA TYR A 118 -2.97 -0.51 4.48
C TYR A 118 -3.36 0.19 5.78
N GLN A 119 -2.39 0.43 6.67
CA GLN A 119 -2.61 1.27 7.84
C GLN A 119 -2.18 2.69 7.52
N VAL A 120 -3.08 3.66 7.67
CA VAL A 120 -2.79 5.08 7.54
C VAL A 120 -2.77 5.73 8.92
N LYS A 121 -1.87 6.70 9.12
CA LYS A 121 -1.72 7.44 10.37
C LYS A 121 -1.79 8.94 10.10
N ASP A 122 -2.81 9.61 10.61
CA ASP A 122 -2.96 11.06 10.44
C ASP A 122 -1.85 11.82 11.18
N ASN A 123 -1.27 12.84 10.52
CA ASN A 123 -0.15 13.59 11.11
C ASN A 123 -0.58 14.58 12.19
N LYS A 124 -1.84 15.00 12.23
CA LYS A 124 -2.36 15.98 13.19
C LYS A 124 -2.88 15.29 14.45
N THR A 125 -3.65 14.23 14.29
CA THR A 125 -4.32 13.53 15.39
C THR A 125 -3.55 12.28 15.85
N GLY A 126 -2.71 11.71 14.99
CA GLY A 126 -2.07 10.42 15.24
C GLY A 126 -3.02 9.23 15.10
N GLU A 127 -4.27 9.47 14.69
CA GLU A 127 -5.30 8.44 14.53
C GLU A 127 -4.89 7.41 13.47
N LEU A 128 -5.15 6.14 13.77
CA LEU A 128 -4.89 5.01 12.88
C LEU A 128 -6.20 4.59 12.21
N THR A 129 -6.17 4.46 10.89
CA THR A 129 -7.25 3.81 10.13
C THR A 129 -6.66 2.67 9.31
N ASN A 130 -7.33 1.51 9.34
CA ASN A 130 -6.87 0.32 8.64
C ASN A 130 -7.80 0.01 7.47
N PHE A 131 -7.22 -0.29 6.31
CA PHE A 131 -7.94 -0.72 5.10
C PHE A 131 -7.44 -2.09 4.66
N LEU A 132 -8.30 -3.09 4.74
CA LEU A 132 -8.04 -4.43 4.21
C LEU A 132 -8.05 -4.40 2.69
N LYS A 133 -7.02 -4.98 2.07
CA LYS A 133 -7.02 -5.25 0.64
C LYS A 133 -7.92 -6.45 0.32
N VAL A 134 -8.91 -6.23 -0.54
CA VAL A 134 -9.88 -7.25 -0.98
C VAL A 134 -9.73 -7.44 -2.49
N GLY A 135 -9.12 -8.55 -2.89
CA GLY A 135 -8.80 -8.82 -4.29
C GLY A 135 -7.73 -7.87 -4.88
N ALA A 136 -7.72 -7.72 -6.20
CA ALA A 136 -6.69 -6.95 -6.90
C ALA A 136 -6.90 -5.43 -6.79
N ASN A 137 -8.15 -4.96 -6.77
CA ASN A 137 -8.51 -3.56 -7.01
C ASN A 137 -9.46 -2.97 -5.96
N GLN A 138 -9.75 -3.66 -4.86
CA GLN A 138 -10.66 -3.15 -3.84
C GLN A 138 -9.99 -3.12 -2.47
N ILE A 139 -10.43 -2.19 -1.64
CA ILE A 139 -10.10 -2.13 -0.23
C ILE A 139 -11.38 -1.91 0.59
N GLU A 140 -11.39 -2.36 1.82
CA GLU A 140 -12.47 -2.15 2.79
C GLU A 140 -11.89 -1.59 4.09
N PRO A 141 -12.48 -0.55 4.71
CA PRO A 141 -12.10 -0.14 6.04
C PRO A 141 -12.37 -1.27 7.04
N LEU A 142 -11.44 -1.47 7.97
CA LEU A 142 -11.60 -2.37 9.10
C LEU A 142 -12.15 -1.60 10.31
N ASP A 143 -12.69 -2.35 11.27
CA ASP A 143 -13.03 -1.78 12.57
C ASP A 143 -11.77 -1.53 13.44
N LYS A 144 -12.01 -1.11 14.68
CA LYS A 144 -10.98 -0.76 15.66
C LYS A 144 -10.13 -1.97 16.08
N ASP A 145 -10.71 -3.17 15.98
CA ASP A 145 -10.09 -4.45 16.34
C ASP A 145 -9.43 -5.10 15.11
N GLN A 146 -9.35 -4.39 13.98
CA GLN A 146 -8.81 -4.86 12.71
C GLN A 146 -9.61 -6.02 12.09
N ARG A 147 -10.88 -6.15 12.44
CA ARG A 147 -11.81 -7.10 11.82
C ARG A 147 -12.62 -6.43 10.72
N ARG A 148 -13.15 -7.25 9.82
CA ARG A 148 -14.06 -6.75 8.78
C ARG A 148 -15.36 -6.28 9.43
N ILE A 149 -15.90 -5.18 8.94
CA ILE A 149 -17.16 -4.62 9.44
C ILE A 149 -18.30 -5.57 9.09
N GLU A 150 -18.97 -6.12 10.10
CA GLU A 150 -20.14 -6.98 9.92
C GLU A 150 -21.39 -6.15 9.61
N SER A 151 -21.73 -6.04 8.32
CA SER A 151 -22.90 -5.29 7.86
C SER A 151 -23.35 -5.77 6.48
N LYS A 152 -24.63 -5.53 6.17
CA LYS A 152 -25.21 -5.77 4.83
C LYS A 152 -24.88 -4.66 3.82
N LEU A 153 -24.29 -3.55 4.27
CA LEU A 153 -23.99 -2.39 3.45
C LEU A 153 -22.64 -2.53 2.74
N ASN A 154 -22.43 -1.75 1.67
CA ASN A 154 -21.20 -1.80 0.88
C ASN A 154 -20.12 -0.87 1.45
N TYR A 155 -19.04 -1.43 1.99
CA TYR A 155 -17.88 -0.67 2.50
C TYR A 155 -16.68 -0.66 1.55
N LYS A 156 -16.84 -1.08 0.30
CA LYS A 156 -15.72 -1.21 -0.64
C LYS A 156 -15.36 0.13 -1.29
N LEU A 157 -14.06 0.46 -1.27
CA LEU A 157 -13.46 1.46 -2.14
C LEU A 157 -12.77 0.74 -3.31
N THR A 158 -12.97 1.23 -4.53
CA THR A 158 -12.41 0.63 -5.74
C THR A 158 -11.26 1.48 -6.26
N ARG A 159 -10.21 0.86 -6.77
CA ARG A 159 -9.04 1.55 -7.32
C ARG A 159 -9.46 2.44 -8.48
N VAL A 160 -9.25 3.75 -8.37
CA VAL A 160 -9.50 4.73 -9.43
C VAL A 160 -8.52 4.45 -10.56
N GLY A 161 -9.03 4.34 -11.78
CA GLY A 161 -8.26 3.84 -12.93
C GLY A 161 -8.24 2.31 -13.05
N ALA A 162 -8.83 1.54 -12.12
CA ALA A 162 -9.20 0.14 -12.40
C ALA A 162 -10.50 0.05 -13.21
N SER A 163 -11.32 1.11 -13.22
CA SER A 163 -12.52 1.24 -14.07
C SER A 163 -12.24 1.81 -15.47
N SER A 164 -10.97 1.98 -15.83
CA SER A 164 -10.51 2.20 -17.19
C SER A 164 -9.33 1.26 -17.38
N LEU A 165 -9.64 0.00 -17.67
CA LEU A 165 -8.73 -1.04 -18.15
C LEU A 165 -7.25 -0.67 -17.98
N ALA A 166 -6.71 -0.96 -16.78
CA ALA A 166 -5.29 -0.74 -16.46
C ALA A 166 -4.36 -1.48 -17.46
N ASN A 167 -4.92 -2.45 -18.18
CA ASN A 167 -4.30 -3.03 -19.36
C ASN A 167 -4.48 -2.11 -20.58
N PRO A 168 -3.42 -1.49 -21.12
CA PRO A 168 -3.50 -0.63 -22.31
C PRO A 168 -4.05 -1.39 -23.53
N ALA A 169 -3.85 -2.71 -23.60
CA ALA A 169 -4.39 -3.55 -24.66
C ALA A 169 -5.92 -3.67 -24.58
N ALA A 170 -6.43 -3.81 -23.35
CA ALA A 170 -7.85 -3.86 -23.07
C ALA A 170 -8.50 -2.49 -23.29
N GLN A 171 -7.88 -1.39 -22.85
CA GLN A 171 -8.39 -0.03 -23.15
C GLN A 171 -8.47 0.19 -24.67
N ASN A 172 -7.42 -0.17 -25.40
CA ASN A 172 -7.39 -0.10 -26.86
C ASN A 172 -8.49 -0.98 -27.53
N CYS A 173 -8.90 -2.08 -26.92
CA CYS A 173 -10.05 -2.86 -27.39
C CYS A 173 -11.35 -2.04 -27.32
N VAL A 174 -11.63 -1.43 -26.17
CA VAL A 174 -12.81 -0.59 -25.96
C VAL A 174 -12.79 0.64 -26.86
N ASP A 175 -11.63 1.28 -27.02
CA ASP A 175 -11.45 2.44 -27.91
C ASP A 175 -11.73 2.08 -29.38
N LYS A 176 -11.51 0.82 -29.78
CA LYS A 176 -11.85 0.28 -31.11
C LYS A 176 -13.29 -0.24 -31.21
N GLY A 177 -14.11 -0.02 -30.19
CA GLY A 177 -15.53 -0.42 -30.15
C GLY A 177 -15.76 -1.90 -29.84
N GLY A 178 -14.76 -2.60 -29.30
CA GLY A 178 -14.89 -3.98 -28.85
C GLY A 178 -15.24 -4.10 -27.36
N LYS A 179 -15.50 -5.33 -26.91
CA LYS A 179 -15.64 -5.71 -25.50
C LYS A 179 -14.52 -6.66 -25.12
N VAL A 180 -13.97 -6.49 -23.92
CA VAL A 180 -12.91 -7.36 -23.40
C VAL A 180 -13.56 -8.58 -22.75
N ASP A 181 -13.15 -9.76 -23.19
CA ASP A 181 -13.55 -11.06 -22.68
C ASP A 181 -12.30 -11.77 -22.13
N ILE A 182 -12.32 -12.17 -20.85
CA ILE A 182 -11.18 -12.83 -20.21
C ILE A 182 -11.37 -14.34 -20.28
N ARG A 183 -10.41 -15.04 -20.89
CA ARG A 183 -10.47 -16.47 -21.13
C ARG A 183 -9.32 -17.18 -20.43
N GLU A 184 -9.54 -18.45 -20.08
CA GLU A 184 -8.48 -19.31 -19.54
C GLU A 184 -7.70 -19.98 -20.67
N GLY A 185 -6.37 -19.97 -20.55
CA GLY A 185 -5.45 -20.62 -21.48
C GLY A 185 -4.39 -21.45 -20.76
N LYS A 186 -3.57 -22.15 -21.54
CA LYS A 186 -2.49 -23.02 -21.01
C LYS A 186 -1.47 -22.28 -20.14
N ASN A 187 -1.35 -20.96 -20.31
CA ASN A 187 -0.40 -20.11 -19.58
C ASN A 187 -1.11 -19.14 -18.60
N GLY A 188 -2.33 -19.46 -18.18
CA GLY A 188 -3.17 -18.59 -17.34
C GLY A 188 -4.22 -17.84 -18.14
N GLN A 189 -4.83 -16.84 -17.51
CA GLN A 189 -5.88 -16.02 -18.13
C GLN A 189 -5.29 -15.05 -19.17
N TYR A 190 -6.01 -14.85 -20.26
CA TYR A 190 -5.67 -13.90 -21.33
C TYR A 190 -6.93 -13.16 -21.80
N GLY A 191 -6.79 -11.92 -22.28
CA GLY A 191 -7.92 -11.15 -22.78
C GLY A 191 -8.10 -11.23 -24.30
N VAL A 192 -9.36 -11.34 -24.71
CA VAL A 192 -9.81 -11.33 -26.09
C VAL A 192 -10.71 -10.12 -26.30
N CYS A 193 -10.43 -9.34 -27.35
CA CYS A 193 -11.29 -8.28 -27.82
C CYS A 193 -12.34 -8.83 -28.78
N VAL A 194 -13.62 -8.75 -28.38
CA VAL A 194 -14.78 -9.20 -29.17
C VAL A 194 -15.50 -7.99 -29.76
N PHE A 195 -15.58 -7.92 -31.08
CA PHE A 195 -16.22 -6.82 -31.80
C PHE A 195 -17.71 -7.10 -32.09
N PRO A 196 -18.55 -6.07 -32.34
CA PRO A 196 -19.98 -6.25 -32.66
C PRO A 196 -20.25 -7.10 -33.91
N ASN A 197 -19.27 -7.17 -34.83
CA ASN A 197 -19.35 -8.03 -36.01
C ASN A 197 -18.98 -9.51 -35.73
N GLY A 198 -18.76 -9.87 -34.46
CA GLY A 198 -18.36 -11.20 -34.03
C GLY A 198 -16.87 -11.51 -34.24
N LYS A 199 -16.07 -10.55 -34.74
CA LYS A 199 -14.63 -10.75 -34.86
C LYS A 199 -13.96 -10.74 -33.49
N GLU A 200 -12.99 -11.61 -33.31
CA GLU A 200 -12.21 -11.73 -32.08
C GLU A 200 -10.73 -11.51 -32.36
N CYS A 201 -10.05 -10.77 -31.48
CA CYS A 201 -8.61 -10.58 -31.50
C CYS A 201 -8.05 -10.82 -30.10
N ASP A 202 -6.88 -11.45 -29.97
CA ASP A 202 -6.09 -11.31 -28.75
C ASP A 202 -5.83 -9.81 -28.49
N GLU A 203 -6.03 -9.37 -27.24
CA GLU A 203 -6.00 -7.95 -26.91
C GLU A 203 -4.62 -7.32 -27.19
N TRP A 204 -3.53 -8.06 -26.96
CA TRP A 204 -2.17 -7.61 -27.23
C TRP A 204 -1.83 -7.63 -28.71
N ALA A 205 -2.34 -8.61 -29.46
CA ALA A 205 -2.23 -8.63 -30.91
C ALA A 205 -2.95 -7.41 -31.54
N LEU A 206 -4.14 -7.07 -31.05
CA LEU A 206 -4.88 -5.88 -31.47
C LEU A 206 -4.11 -4.59 -31.13
N TYR A 207 -3.55 -4.50 -29.93
CA TYR A 207 -2.76 -3.35 -29.47
C TYR A 207 -1.51 -3.11 -30.35
N LYS A 208 -0.82 -4.18 -30.73
CA LYS A 208 0.36 -4.14 -31.61
C LYS A 208 0.01 -4.04 -33.10
N ALA A 209 -1.26 -3.83 -33.45
CA ALA A 209 -1.77 -3.85 -34.83
C ALA A 209 -1.47 -5.14 -35.61
N GLN A 210 -1.27 -6.25 -34.91
CA GLN A 210 -1.12 -7.60 -35.47
C GLN A 210 -2.48 -8.27 -35.70
N CYS A 211 -3.55 -7.67 -35.18
CA CYS A 211 -4.95 -8.01 -35.44
C CYS A 211 -5.75 -6.73 -35.70
N SER A 212 -6.80 -6.81 -36.52
CA SER A 212 -7.62 -5.65 -36.92
C SER A 212 -9.12 -5.97 -36.79
N PRO A 213 -9.98 -5.01 -36.42
CA PRO A 213 -11.44 -5.21 -36.38
C PRO A 213 -12.09 -5.36 -37.77
N ARG A 214 -11.40 -4.91 -38.83
CA ARG A 214 -11.90 -4.97 -40.21
C ARG A 214 -11.47 -6.26 -40.89
N LYS A 215 -12.29 -6.77 -41.82
CA LYS A 215 -11.88 -7.81 -42.77
C LYS A 215 -10.95 -7.20 -43.80
#